data_AF-A0A0D0CCQ4-F1
#
_entry.id   AF-A0A0D0CCQ4-F1
#
_cell.length_a   1.000
_cell.length_b   1.000
_cell.length_c   1.000
_cell.angle_alpha   90.00
_cell.angle_beta   90.00
_cell.angle_gamma   90.00
#
_symmetry.space_group_name_H-M   'P 1'
#
loop_
_entity.id
_entity.type
_entity.pdbx_description
1 polymer ?
#
loop_
_entity_poly.entity_id
_entity_poly.type
_entity_poly.pdbx_seq_one_letter_code
_entity_poly.pdbx_strand_id
1 'polypeptide(L)'
;MDHECSCNFTHVAVFQACNDSIHLTMDGCTAPIVASYLGIVVIWVDKGTLYHAVLEFARLKEGHLGKYLAKVIYECLECYNLSKFVC
;
A
#
# COMPACT_ATOMS: atom_id res chain seq x y z
N MET A 1 2.55 16.43 -12.04
CA MET A 1 3.88 15.92 -11.68
C MET A 1 3.71 14.63 -10.92
N ASP A 2 3.20 13.66 -11.67
CA ASP A 2 3.78 12.33 -11.86
C ASP A 2 4.08 11.56 -10.58
N HIS A 3 3.05 10.87 -10.06
CA HIS A 3 3.27 9.66 -9.29
C HIS A 3 3.83 8.61 -10.26
N GLU A 4 5.15 8.51 -10.36
CA GLU A 4 5.78 7.27 -10.83
C GLU A 4 5.45 6.19 -9.79
N CYS A 5 4.31 5.52 -9.97
CA CYS A 5 4.05 4.27 -9.28
C CYS A 5 5.20 3.34 -9.64
N SER A 6 5.98 2.93 -8.63
CA SER A 6 7.00 1.89 -8.78
C SER A 6 6.31 0.52 -8.87
N CYS A 7 5.42 0.40 -9.84
CA CYS A 7 4.62 -0.76 -10.18
C CYS A 7 5.54 -1.85 -10.81
N ASN A 8 6.60 -2.27 -10.10
CA ASN A 8 7.46 -3.36 -10.54
C ASN A 8 6.75 -4.70 -10.26
N PHE A 9 6.49 -5.40 -11.35
CA PHE A 9 5.33 -6.27 -11.58
C PHE A 9 5.42 -7.69 -10.96
N THR A 10 6.48 -8.05 -10.24
CA THR A 10 6.82 -9.45 -9.98
C THR A 10 6.29 -10.03 -8.67
N HIS A 11 6.23 -9.27 -7.58
CA HIS A 11 5.82 -9.83 -6.27
C HIS A 11 4.30 -9.89 -6.06
N VAL A 12 3.54 -8.94 -6.63
CA VAL A 12 2.07 -8.88 -6.44
C VAL A 12 1.32 -9.91 -7.30
N ALA A 13 1.88 -10.32 -8.44
CA ALA A 13 1.30 -11.37 -9.28
C ALA A 13 1.22 -12.73 -8.55
N VAL A 14 2.17 -13.01 -7.64
CA VAL A 14 2.16 -14.23 -6.81
C VAL A 14 0.95 -14.25 -5.86
N PHE A 15 0.57 -13.09 -5.34
CA PHE A 15 -0.56 -12.96 -4.43
C PHE A 15 -1.92 -13.18 -5.13
N GLN A 16 -2.12 -12.68 -6.36
CA GLN A 16 -3.40 -12.82 -7.06
C GLN A 16 -3.82 -14.28 -7.33
N ALA A 17 -2.90 -15.23 -7.21
CA ALA A 17 -3.17 -16.66 -7.33
C ALA A 17 -3.75 -17.29 -6.04
N CYS A 18 -3.56 -16.67 -4.87
CA CYS A 18 -4.05 -17.17 -3.59
C CYS A 18 -5.37 -16.46 -3.25
N ASN A 19 -6.44 -17.24 -3.07
CA ASN A 19 -7.79 -16.75 -2.78
C ASN A 19 -7.98 -16.37 -1.30
N ASP A 20 -6.88 -16.02 -0.62
CA ASP A 20 -6.78 -15.82 0.82
C ASP A 20 -6.89 -14.34 1.19
N SER A 21 -7.12 -14.08 2.48
CA SER A 21 -7.20 -12.72 3.02
C SER A 21 -5.83 -12.02 3.01
N ILE A 22 -5.85 -10.71 2.80
CA ILE A 22 -4.68 -9.83 2.98
C ILE A 22 -4.82 -9.02 4.25
N HIS A 23 -3.68 -8.69 4.84
CA HIS A 23 -3.57 -7.69 5.88
C HIS A 23 -2.76 -6.51 5.36
N LEU A 24 -3.28 -5.30 5.57
CA LEU A 24 -2.57 -4.06 5.24
C LEU A 24 -2.02 -3.45 6.52
N THR A 25 -0.73 -3.15 6.51
CA THR A 25 -0.08 -2.38 7.56
C THR A 25 0.32 -1.03 7.00
N MET A 26 0.03 0.03 7.75
CA MET A 26 0.26 1.41 7.35
C MET A 26 1.10 2.10 8.41
N ASP A 27 2.17 2.76 7.99
CA ASP A 27 3.03 3.53 8.89
C ASP A 27 3.15 4.97 8.41
N GLY A 28 2.73 5.90 9.26
CA GLY A 28 2.76 7.33 8.99
C GLY A 28 3.90 7.99 9.75
N CYS A 29 4.93 8.45 9.07
CA CYS A 29 6.03 9.18 9.70
C CYS A 29 6.04 10.65 9.28
N THR A 30 6.34 11.54 10.23
CA THR A 30 6.54 12.96 9.94
C THR A 30 7.99 13.30 10.19
N ALA A 31 8.72 13.67 9.14
CA ALA A 31 10.06 14.19 9.30
C ALA A 31 9.96 15.61 9.87
N PRO A 32 10.67 15.93 10.97
CA PRO A 32 10.66 17.28 11.51
C PRO A 32 11.19 18.21 10.41
N ILE A 33 10.36 19.17 9.99
CA ILE A 33 10.64 20.35 9.14
C ILE A 33 10.10 20.34 7.69
N VAL A 34 9.89 19.21 6.96
CA VAL A 34 9.64 19.32 5.49
C VAL A 34 8.60 18.37 4.86
N ALA A 35 8.31 17.22 5.46
CA ALA A 35 7.43 16.24 4.82
C ALA A 35 6.89 15.20 5.79
N SER A 36 5.74 14.64 5.41
CA SER A 36 5.21 13.43 6.01
C SER A 36 5.09 12.35 4.95
N TYR A 37 5.23 11.11 5.37
CA TYR A 37 5.19 9.94 4.51
C TYR A 37 4.21 8.91 5.05
N LEU A 38 3.64 8.14 4.14
CA LEU A 38 2.81 6.98 4.43
C LEU A 38 3.42 5.76 3.75
N GLY A 39 3.96 4.84 4.54
CA GLY A 39 4.34 3.51 4.09
C GLY A 39 3.12 2.59 4.07
N ILE A 40 2.93 1.86 2.98
CA ILE A 40 1.87 0.87 2.82
C ILE A 40 2.53 -0.49 2.56
N VAL A 41 2.23 -1.46 3.41
CA VAL A 41 2.75 -2.83 3.31
C VAL A 41 1.59 -3.80 3.24
N VAL A 42 1.65 -4.72 2.28
CA VAL A 42 0.72 -5.85 2.22
C VAL A 42 1.38 -7.08 2.84
N ILE A 43 0.61 -7.82 3.61
CA ILE A 43 1.00 -9.05 4.28
C ILE A 43 -0.02 -10.12 3.91
N TRP A 44 0.45 -11.31 3.54
CA TRP A 44 -0.40 -12.46 3.24
C TRP A 44 0.26 -13.75 3.71
N VAL A 45 -0.51 -14.83 3.82
CA VAL A 45 -0.02 -16.16 4.14
C VAL A 45 -0.24 -17.07 2.94
N ASP A 46 0.78 -17.79 2.52
CA ASP A 46 0.64 -18.90 1.56
C ASP A 46 1.35 -20.14 2.10
N LYS A 47 0.62 -21.26 2.14
CA LYS A 47 1.13 -22.57 2.62
C LYS A 47 1.86 -22.52 3.97
N GLY A 48 1.31 -21.75 4.91
CA GLY A 48 1.88 -21.59 6.26
C GLY A 48 3.12 -20.69 6.32
N THR A 49 3.49 -20.04 5.22
CA THR A 49 4.56 -19.04 5.17
C THR A 49 3.95 -17.64 5.11
N LEU A 50 4.39 -16.75 6.00
CA LEU A 50 4.00 -15.35 6.01
C LEU A 50 4.89 -14.57 5.04
N TYR A 51 4.27 -13.91 4.07
CA TYR A 51 4.92 -13.03 3.12
C TYR A 51 4.52 -11.58 3.36
N HIS A 52 5.40 -10.66 3.01
CA HIS A 52 5.13 -9.23 3.04
C HIS A 52 5.82 -8.52 1.89
N ALA A 53 5.21 -7.42 1.42
CA ALA A 53 5.79 -6.56 0.41
C ALA A 53 5.40 -5.10 0.67
N VAL A 54 6.35 -4.19 0.51
CA VAL A 54 6.08 -2.75 0.51
C VAL A 54 5.40 -2.41 -0.82
N LEU A 55 4.17 -1.89 -0.76
CA LEU A 55 3.42 -1.47 -1.94
C LEU A 55 3.81 -0.04 -2.36
N GLU A 56 3.91 0.87 -1.39
CA GLU A 56 4.14 2.28 -1.66
C GLU A 56 4.77 2.98 -0.46
N PHE A 57 5.58 4.01 -0.75
CA PHE A 57 6.09 4.95 0.24
C PHE A 57 5.73 6.37 -0.19
N ALA A 58 4.48 6.76 0.08
CA ALA A 58 3.88 7.97 -0.46
C ALA A 58 4.25 9.19 0.37
N ARG A 59 4.75 10.25 -0.27
CA ARG A 59 4.86 11.58 0.36
C ARG A 59 3.48 12.23 0.43
N LEU A 60 3.05 12.56 1.64
CA LEU A 60 1.78 13.24 1.91
C LEU A 60 1.93 14.74 1.65
N LYS A 61 1.03 15.29 0.82
CA LYS A 61 1.06 16.69 0.37
C LYS A 61 -0.02 17.55 1.03
N GLU A 62 -1.00 16.89 1.64
CA GLU A 62 -2.12 17.52 2.34
C GLU A 62 -2.04 17.19 3.84
N GLY A 63 -2.84 17.89 4.66
CA GLY A 63 -2.97 17.54 6.07
C GLY A 63 -3.48 16.10 6.24
N HIS A 64 -3.05 15.43 7.33
CA HIS A 64 -3.32 14.02 7.66
C HIS A 64 -4.77 13.72 8.04
N LEU A 65 -5.71 14.17 7.22
CA LEU A 65 -7.12 13.89 7.39
C LEU A 65 -7.41 12.45 6.95
N GLY A 66 -8.26 11.74 7.70
CA GLY A 66 -8.58 10.35 7.40
C GLY A 66 -9.08 10.11 5.98
N LYS A 67 -9.86 11.06 5.41
CA LYS A 67 -10.33 10.97 4.01
C LYS A 67 -9.19 11.01 2.99
N TYR A 68 -8.19 11.85 3.22
CA TYR A 68 -7.03 11.96 2.32
C TYR A 68 -6.18 10.70 2.38
N LEU A 69 -5.88 10.21 3.59
CA LEU A 69 -5.14 8.96 3.77
C LEU A 69 -5.87 7.79 3.12
N ALA A 70 -7.18 7.65 3.34
CA ALA A 70 -8.00 6.61 2.71
C ALA A 70 -7.95 6.68 1.19
N LYS A 71 -7.97 7.89 0.60
CA LYS A 71 -7.82 8.09 -0.84
C LYS A 71 -6.46 7.60 -1.34
N VAL A 72 -5.36 7.99 -0.69
CA VAL A 72 -4.00 7.55 -1.06
C VAL A 72 -3.87 6.03 -0.99
N ILE A 73 -4.44 5.40 0.04
CA ILE A 73 -4.46 3.94 0.19
C ILE A 73 -5.27 3.29 -0.93
N TYR A 74 -6.48 3.79 -1.20
CA TYR A 74 -7.34 3.25 -2.25
C TYR A 74 -6.69 3.35 -3.64
N GLU A 75 -6.10 4.50 -3.97
CA GLU A 75 -5.35 4.69 -5.22
C GLU A 75 -4.18 3.71 -5.34
N CYS A 76 -3.41 3.50 -4.26
CA CYS A 76 -2.36 2.48 -4.20
C CYS A 76 -2.92 1.07 -4.47
N LEU A 77 -4.03 0.69 -3.83
CA LEU A 77 -4.61 -0.64 -4.02
C LEU A 77 -5.17 -0.85 -5.43
N GLU A 78 -5.78 0.17 -6.03
CA GLU A 78 -6.22 0.14 -7.43
C GLU A 78 -5.05 -0.11 -8.39
N CYS A 79 -3.91 0.58 -8.20
CA CYS A 79 -2.70 0.36 -9.00
C CYS A 79 -2.22 -1.10 -9.00
N TYR A 80 -2.41 -1.80 -7.89
CA TYR A 80 -2.04 -3.21 -7.72
C TYR A 80 -3.20 -4.20 -7.97
N ASN A 81 -4.37 -3.72 -8.39
CA ASN A 81 -5.61 -4.51 -8.52
C ASN A 81 -6.00 -5.26 -7.23
N LEU A 82 -5.72 -4.64 -6.09
CA LEU A 82 -6.00 -5.15 -4.74
C LEU A 82 -7.25 -4.55 -4.10
N SER A 83 -7.85 -3.53 -4.71
CA SER A 83 -9.05 -2.86 -4.21
C SER A 83 -10.22 -3.81 -4.01
N LYS A 84 -10.32 -4.88 -4.82
CA LYS A 84 -11.33 -5.94 -4.68
C LYS A 84 -11.28 -6.71 -3.35
N PHE A 85 -10.19 -6.60 -2.59
CA PHE A 85 -10.02 -7.26 -1.29
C PHE A 85 -10.37 -6.36 -0.10
N VAL A 86 -10.74 -5.11 -0.35
CA VAL A 86 -11.08 -4.13 0.67
C VAL A 86 -12.51 -3.65 0.43
N CYS A 87 -13.35 -3.73 1.46
CA CYS A 87 -14.76 -3.31 1.42
C CYS A 87 -14.95 -1.86 1.86
#